data_AF-A0A1V4Z370-F1
#
_entry.id   AF-A0A1V4Z370-F1
#
_cell.length_a   1.000
_cell.length_b   1.000
_cell.length_c   1.000
_cell.angle_alpha   90.00
_cell.angle_beta   90.00
_cell.angle_gamma   90.00
#
_symmetry.space_group_name_H-M   'P 1'
#
loop_
_entity.id
_entity.type
_entity.pdbx_description
1 polymer ?
#
loop_
_entity_poly.entity_id
_entity_poly.type
_entity_poly.pdbx_seq_one_letter_code
_entity_poly.pdbx_strand_id
1 'polypeptide(L)'
;MPLFEWTEGVRYYKMTFTAAELEVIKVACTSKADSEYGRMDAAAGEGLDRFVAQAQKVRDYEVAGEIVAGLKPGQPVLLAAVDIRPLQECLRAYCQEAAGDRLAIAKSALKKIDEACQTKG
;
A
#
# COMPACT_ATOMS: atom_id res chain seq x y z
N MET A 1 -0.74 -39.87 7.41
CA MET A 1 -0.32 -38.79 6.48
C MET A 1 -0.35 -37.49 7.26
N PRO A 2 0.76 -36.77 7.45
CA PRO A 2 0.69 -35.45 8.05
C PRO A 2 0.62 -34.40 6.93
N LEU A 3 -0.55 -33.77 6.80
CA LEU A 3 -0.73 -32.50 6.09
C LEU A 3 -0.29 -31.38 7.05
N PHE A 4 1.01 -31.09 7.09
CA PHE A 4 1.48 -29.83 7.66
C PHE A 4 1.82 -28.92 6.49
N GLU A 5 0.87 -28.07 6.10
CA GLU A 5 1.18 -26.87 5.33
C GLU A 5 2.04 -25.98 6.24
N TRP A 6 3.29 -25.77 5.86
CA TRP A 6 4.12 -24.72 6.42
C TRP A 6 3.46 -23.40 6.01
N THR A 7 2.69 -22.77 6.89
CA THR A 7 2.38 -21.36 6.73
C THR A 7 3.70 -20.62 6.86
N GLU A 8 4.27 -20.19 5.72
CA GLU A 8 5.39 -19.24 5.72
C GLU A 8 5.02 -18.09 6.67
N GLY A 9 5.76 -17.98 7.78
CA GLY A 9 5.45 -17.01 8.82
C GLY A 9 5.28 -15.62 8.21
N VAL A 10 4.17 -14.96 8.56
CA VAL A 10 3.89 -13.59 8.12
C VAL A 10 5.09 -12.73 8.49
N ARG A 11 5.77 -12.16 7.49
CA ARG A 11 6.89 -11.25 7.73
C ARG A 11 6.34 -9.90 8.11
N TYR A 12 6.80 -9.37 9.24
CA TYR A 12 6.46 -8.04 9.72
C TYR A 12 7.67 -7.13 9.61
N TYR A 13 7.42 -5.89 9.23
CA TYR A 13 8.45 -4.87 9.11
C TYR A 13 8.14 -3.73 10.05
N LYS A 14 9.16 -3.34 10.82
CA LYS A 14 9.07 -2.23 11.76
C LYS A 14 9.47 -0.93 11.08
N MET A 15 8.63 0.09 11.17
CA MET A 15 8.90 1.41 10.59
C MET A 15 8.20 2.52 11.36
N THR A 16 8.57 3.77 11.07
CA THR A 16 7.99 4.96 11.69
C THR A 16 7.79 6.06 10.65
N PHE A 17 6.61 6.67 10.65
CA PHE A 17 6.25 7.74 9.73
C PHE A 17 6.01 9.06 10.47
N THR A 18 6.35 10.15 9.80
CA THR A 18 5.99 11.52 10.22
C THR A 18 4.54 11.82 9.86
N ALA A 19 3.98 12.90 10.42
CA ALA A 19 2.62 13.31 10.10
C ALA A 19 2.44 13.62 8.61
N ALA A 20 3.43 14.26 7.99
CA ALA A 20 3.42 14.58 6.57
C ALA A 20 3.48 13.31 5.69
N GLU A 21 4.31 12.34 6.06
CA GLU A 21 4.37 11.06 5.36
C GLU A 21 3.05 10.29 5.47
N LEU A 22 2.45 10.23 6.66
CA LEU A 22 1.14 9.57 6.85
C LEU A 22 0.04 10.22 6.02
N GLU A 23 0.03 11.55 5.90
CA GLU A 23 -0.96 12.27 5.09
C GLU A 23 -0.77 11.95 3.60
N VAL A 24 0.47 12.02 3.09
CA VAL A 24 0.78 11.71 1.70
C VAL A 24 0.49 10.26 1.35
N ILE A 25 0.76 9.31 2.25
CA ILE A 25 0.42 7.90 2.03
C ILE A 25 -1.10 7.72 1.89
N LYS A 26 -1.91 8.37 2.73
CA LYS A 26 -3.38 8.32 2.61
C LYS A 26 -3.84 8.84 1.26
N VAL A 27 -3.37 10.02 0.88
CA VAL A 27 -3.71 10.64 -0.42
C VAL A 27 -3.30 9.74 -1.58
N ALA A 28 -2.12 9.13 -1.51
CA ALA A 28 -1.63 8.19 -2.52
C ALA A 28 -2.54 6.94 -2.63
N CYS A 29 -2.99 6.39 -1.50
CA CYS A 29 -3.88 5.23 -1.48
C CYS A 29 -5.27 5.55 -2.03
N THR A 30 -5.87 6.66 -1.61
CA THR A 30 -7.17 7.12 -2.13
C THR A 30 -7.10 7.38 -3.63
N SER A 31 -6.09 8.13 -4.08
CA SER A 31 -5.92 8.43 -5.51
C SER A 31 -5.74 7.17 -6.36
N LYS A 32 -5.02 6.18 -5.83
CA LYS A 32 -4.81 4.90 -6.51
C LYS A 32 -6.09 4.04 -6.54
N ALA A 33 -6.84 3.99 -5.43
CA ALA A 33 -8.13 3.33 -5.36
C ALA A 33 -9.13 3.95 -6.36
N ASP A 34 -9.23 5.28 -6.40
CA ASP A 34 -10.10 6.01 -7.34
C ASP A 34 -9.73 5.71 -8.80
N SER A 35 -8.43 5.69 -9.12
CA SER A 35 -7.93 5.35 -10.45
C SER A 35 -8.31 3.93 -10.87
N GLU A 36 -8.18 2.96 -9.96
CA GLU A 36 -8.58 1.58 -10.21
C GLU A 36 -10.10 1.40 -10.24
N TYR A 37 -10.86 2.19 -9.46
CA TYR A 37 -12.32 2.21 -9.48
C TYR A 37 -12.83 2.68 -10.84
N GLY A 38 -12.22 3.73 -11.42
CA GLY A 38 -12.53 4.19 -12.77
C GLY A 38 -12.27 3.16 -13.87
N ARG A 39 -11.53 2.08 -13.59
CA ARG A 39 -11.28 0.96 -14.52
C ARG A 39 -12.25 -0.21 -14.34
N MET A 40 -13.13 -0.17 -13.33
CA MET A 40 -14.07 -1.27 -13.06
C MET A 40 -15.08 -1.46 -14.19
N ASP A 41 -15.56 -0.37 -14.82
CA ASP A 41 -16.49 -0.45 -15.95
C ASP A 41 -15.87 -1.17 -17.16
N ALA A 42 -14.59 -0.88 -17.44
CA ALA A 42 -13.84 -1.57 -18.49
C ALA A 42 -13.64 -3.06 -18.14
N ALA A 43 -13.30 -3.35 -16.88
CA ALA A 43 -13.12 -4.73 -16.41
C ALA A 43 -14.43 -5.55 -16.46
N ALA A 44 -15.58 -4.92 -16.22
CA ALA A 44 -16.89 -5.56 -16.36
C ALA A 44 -17.16 -6.01 -17.80
N GLY A 45 -16.67 -5.26 -18.79
CA GLY A 45 -16.75 -5.62 -20.21
C GLY A 45 -15.83 -6.77 -20.62
N GLU A 46 -14.78 -7.07 -19.84
CA GLU A 46 -13.81 -8.14 -20.10
C GLU A 46 -14.16 -9.47 -19.40
N GLY A 47 -15.16 -9.47 -18.51
CA GLY A 47 -15.68 -10.66 -17.85
C GLY A 47 -15.58 -10.65 -16.32
N LEU A 48 -16.30 -11.57 -15.67
CA LEU A 48 -16.46 -11.60 -14.22
C LEU A 48 -15.12 -11.75 -13.47
N ASP A 49 -14.21 -12.59 -13.97
CA ASP A 49 -12.91 -12.81 -13.32
C ASP A 49 -12.05 -11.53 -13.32
N ARG A 50 -12.10 -10.76 -14.42
CA ARG A 50 -11.39 -9.48 -14.53
C ARG A 50 -12.00 -8.44 -13.61
N PHE A 51 -13.33 -8.39 -13.53
CA PHE A 51 -14.03 -7.51 -12.60
C PHE A 51 -13.68 -7.81 -11.14
N VAL A 52 -13.72 -9.08 -10.73
CA VAL A 52 -13.38 -9.48 -9.34
C VAL A 52 -11.92 -9.15 -9.02
N ALA A 53 -10.99 -9.43 -9.92
CA ALA A 53 -9.58 -9.07 -9.73
C ALA A 53 -9.38 -7.56 -9.61
N GLN A 54 -10.14 -6.76 -10.37
CA GLN A 54 -10.08 -5.31 -10.31
C GLN A 54 -10.68 -4.76 -8.99
N ALA A 55 -11.83 -5.29 -8.56
CA ALA A 55 -12.47 -4.93 -7.30
C ALA A 55 -11.57 -5.27 -6.09
N GLN A 56 -10.87 -6.40 -6.13
CA GLN A 56 -9.92 -6.76 -5.08
C GLN A 56 -8.78 -5.76 -4.98
N LYS A 57 -8.24 -5.25 -6.10
CA LYS A 57 -7.21 -4.21 -6.07
C LYS A 57 -7.69 -2.91 -5.44
N VAL A 58 -8.89 -2.46 -5.80
CA VAL A 58 -9.50 -1.25 -5.18
C VAL A 58 -9.54 -1.43 -3.68
N ARG A 59 -10.07 -2.57 -3.22
CA ARG A 59 -10.17 -2.90 -1.80
C ARG A 59 -8.80 -2.98 -1.11
N ASP A 60 -7.79 -3.58 -1.75
CA ASP A 60 -6.44 -3.68 -1.19
C ASP A 60 -5.82 -2.29 -0.96
N TYR A 61 -6.03 -1.34 -1.88
CA TYR A 61 -5.56 0.03 -1.73
C TYR A 61 -6.34 0.83 -0.68
N GLU A 62 -7.66 0.64 -0.59
CA GLU A 62 -8.50 1.25 0.46
C GLU A 62 -8.07 0.77 1.84
N VAL A 63 -7.95 -0.55 2.03
CA VAL A 63 -7.52 -1.16 3.30
C VAL A 63 -6.12 -0.67 3.68
N ALA A 64 -5.19 -0.58 2.73
CA ALA A 64 -3.86 -0.03 2.99
C ALA A 64 -3.91 1.43 3.47
N GLY A 65 -4.78 2.25 2.86
CA GLY A 65 -5.05 3.61 3.30
C GLY A 65 -5.66 3.69 4.72
N GLU A 66 -6.61 2.81 5.04
CA GLU A 66 -7.24 2.73 6.36
C GLU A 66 -6.27 2.30 7.46
N ILE A 67 -5.40 1.32 7.17
CA ILE A 67 -4.34 0.90 8.10
C ILE A 67 -3.48 2.11 8.47
N VAL A 68 -3.06 2.88 7.47
CA VAL A 68 -2.26 4.10 7.68
C VAL A 68 -3.07 5.18 8.41
N ALA A 69 -4.38 5.24 8.19
CA ALA A 69 -5.27 6.17 8.87
C ALA A 69 -5.30 5.99 10.39
N GLY A 70 -5.17 4.75 10.87
CA GLY A 70 -5.09 4.43 12.29
C GLY A 70 -3.74 4.72 12.95
N LEU A 71 -2.69 5.04 12.18
CA LEU A 71 -1.34 5.23 12.72
C LEU A 71 -1.14 6.63 13.30
N LYS A 72 -0.38 6.71 14.40
CA LYS A 72 0.04 7.98 14.99
C LYS A 72 1.41 8.41 14.46
N PRO A 73 1.61 9.70 14.16
CA PRO A 73 2.92 10.24 13.78
C PRO A 73 3.99 9.89 14.82
N GLY A 74 5.16 9.44 14.38
CA GLY A 74 6.29 9.10 15.24
C GLY A 74 6.15 7.78 16.00
N GLN A 75 5.00 7.11 15.94
CA GLN A 75 4.81 5.81 16.57
C GLN A 75 5.48 4.71 15.72
N PRO A 76 6.29 3.82 16.32
CA PRO A 76 6.74 2.61 15.64
C PRO A 76 5.57 1.69 15.33
N VAL A 77 5.48 1.23 14.09
CA VAL A 77 4.42 0.34 13.61
C VAL A 77 5.02 -0.94 13.05
N LEU A 78 4.27 -2.04 13.16
CA LEU A 78 4.58 -3.31 12.52
C LEU A 78 3.57 -3.52 11.40
N LEU A 79 4.04 -3.58 10.17
CA LEU A 79 3.19 -3.85 8.99
C LEU A 79 3.55 -5.20 8.41
N ALA A 80 2.54 -5.98 8.04
CA ALA A 80 2.78 -7.25 7.38
C ALA A 80 3.26 -7.01 5.93
N ALA A 81 4.06 -7.94 5.40
CA ALA A 81 4.54 -7.89 4.02
C ALA A 81 3.42 -7.77 2.98
N VAL A 82 2.24 -8.32 3.30
CA VAL A 82 1.04 -8.26 2.46
C VAL A 82 0.44 -6.86 2.38
N ASP A 83 0.52 -6.08 3.47
CA ASP A 83 -0.02 -4.72 3.53
C ASP A 83 0.96 -3.70 2.93
N ILE A 84 2.26 -4.03 2.94
CA ILE A 84 3.31 -3.14 2.42
C ILE A 84 3.29 -3.01 0.90
N ARG A 85 3.01 -4.10 0.18
CA ARG A 85 3.02 -4.05 -1.29
C ARG A 85 1.99 -3.04 -1.85
N PRO A 86 0.71 -3.05 -1.41
CA PRO A 86 -0.24 -2.02 -1.80
C PRO A 86 0.27 -0.60 -1.50
N LEU A 87 0.86 -0.36 -0.31
CA LEU A 87 1.42 0.94 0.05
C LEU A 87 2.55 1.39 -0.89
N GLN A 88 3.45 0.48 -1.27
CA GLN A 88 4.51 0.78 -2.24
C GLN A 88 3.94 1.13 -3.61
N GLU A 89 2.94 0.40 -4.08
CA GLU A 89 2.29 0.66 -5.36
C GLU A 89 1.58 2.01 -5.38
N CYS A 90 0.84 2.35 -4.32
CA CYS A 90 0.19 3.65 -4.15
C CYS A 90 1.23 4.79 -4.18
N LEU A 91 2.30 4.69 -3.39
CA LEU A 91 3.35 5.72 -3.33
C LEU A 91 4.12 5.86 -4.64
N ARG A 92 4.43 4.75 -5.33
CA ARG A 92 5.11 4.79 -6.62
C ARG A 92 4.26 5.47 -7.68
N ALA A 93 2.97 5.14 -7.77
CA ALA A 93 2.05 5.81 -8.68
C ALA A 93 1.96 7.30 -8.35
N TYR A 94 1.78 7.64 -7.07
CA TYR A 94 1.72 9.04 -6.63
C TYR A 94 3.00 9.82 -6.94
N CYS A 95 4.17 9.21 -6.81
CA CYS A 95 5.45 9.85 -7.15
C CYS A 95 5.63 10.14 -8.65
N GLN A 96 4.88 9.47 -9.53
CA GLN A 96 4.91 9.76 -10.97
C GLN A 96 4.11 11.02 -11.32
N GLU A 97 3.12 11.38 -10.50
CA GLU A 97 2.19 12.48 -10.76
C GLU A 97 2.43 13.69 -9.85
N ALA A 98 2.96 13.48 -8.65
CA ALA A 98 3.20 14.54 -7.68
C ALA A 98 4.39 15.43 -8.03
N ALA A 99 4.35 16.69 -7.59
CA ALA A 99 5.42 17.66 -7.74
C ALA A 99 5.72 18.38 -6.41
N GLY A 100 6.89 19.03 -6.33
CA GLY A 100 7.29 19.84 -5.19
C GLY A 100 7.45 19.06 -3.88
N ASP A 101 7.05 19.67 -2.77
CA ASP A 101 7.26 19.12 -1.43
C ASP A 101 6.55 17.79 -1.20
N ARG A 102 5.36 17.61 -1.79
CA ARG A 102 4.60 16.35 -1.70
C ARG A 102 5.36 15.19 -2.34
N LEU A 103 6.06 15.43 -3.46
CA LEU A 103 6.90 14.42 -4.10
C LEU A 103 8.09 14.05 -3.21
N ALA A 104 8.72 15.03 -2.57
CA ALA A 104 9.85 14.77 -1.66
C ALA A 104 9.40 13.93 -0.44
N ILE A 105 8.24 14.26 0.13
CA ILE A 105 7.64 13.52 1.25
C ILE A 105 7.25 12.10 0.82
N ALA A 106 6.61 11.93 -0.35
CA ALA A 106 6.24 10.62 -0.89
C ALA A 106 7.47 9.73 -1.10
N LYS A 107 8.55 10.30 -1.67
CA LYS A 107 9.83 9.59 -1.85
C LYS A 107 10.48 9.21 -0.52
N SER A 108 10.39 10.07 0.50
CA SER A 108 10.86 9.75 1.86
C SER A 108 10.11 8.55 2.44
N ALA A 109 8.77 8.57 2.38
CA ALA A 109 7.94 7.46 2.83
C ALA A 109 8.25 6.15 2.09
N LEU A 110 8.34 6.21 0.76
CA LEU A 110 8.67 5.05 -0.07
C LEU A 110 10.05 4.48 0.26
N LYS A 111 11.05 5.35 0.44
CA LYS A 111 12.40 4.95 0.82
C LYS A 111 12.41 4.22 2.17
N LYS A 112 11.70 4.73 3.18
CA LYS A 112 11.60 4.05 4.49
C LYS A 112 11.00 2.65 4.38
N ILE A 113 9.98 2.50 3.54
CA ILE A 113 9.34 1.20 3.29
C ILE A 113 10.32 0.26 2.59
N ASP A 114 11.02 0.73 1.55
CA ASP A 114 11.99 -0.06 0.79
C ASP A 114 13.18 -0.48 1.67
N GLU A 115 13.71 0.42 2.51
CA GLU A 115 14.80 0.13 3.46
C GLU A 115 14.37 -0.89 4.52
N ALA A 116 13.15 -0.76 5.06
CA ALA A 116 12.59 -1.73 6.00
C ALA A 116 12.46 -3.11 5.34
N CYS A 117 12.10 -3.19 4.05
CA CYS A 117 12.00 -4.45 3.32
C CYS A 117 13.36 -5.11 3.01
N GLN A 118 14.41 -4.30 2.87
CA GLN A 118 15.78 -4.78 2.57
C GLN A 118 16.56 -5.20 3.81
N THR A 119 16.19 -4.71 4.99
CA THR A 119 16.77 -5.17 6.24
C THR A 119 16.28 -6.59 6.51
N LYS A 120 17.07 -7.58 6.04
CA LYS A 120 16.89 -8.99 6.42
C LYS A 120 16.97 -9.08 7.94
N GLY A 121 15.83 -9.35 8.58
CA GLY A 121 15.80 -9.96 9.92
C GLY A 121 16.29 -11.39 9.85
#